data_AF-A0A0M9E9X6-F1
#
_entry.id   AF-A0A0M9E9X6-F1
#
_cell.length_a   1.000
_cell.length_b   1.000
_cell.length_c   1.000
_cell.angle_alpha   90.00
_cell.angle_beta   90.00
_cell.angle_gamma   90.00
#
_symmetry.space_group_name_H-M   'P 1'
#
loop_
_entity.id
_entity.type
_entity.pdbx_description
1 polymer ?
#
loop_
_entity_poly.entity_id
_entity_poly.type
_entity_poly.pdbx_seq_one_letter_code
_entity_poly.pdbx_strand_id
1 'polypeptide(L)'
;MPIILKLTLDYTFKKMFSENIDILIDLVNSVLEFPELAKVKCKNPQILAEDIHKKYIILDIMAYDDFDRQYNNEWLYFLKNAHNEKEENMQTSYTNPVIHKAFKTLKRLSEDEETRMLAEAKEMAIFNKKIELGYARKAGLEEGMLKGAHRMIVEVLNENFGNVPDGVKTRIYSIDNQSTLKALLFESFKSKDLKSFEKHL
;
A
#
# COMPACT_ATOMS: atom_id res chain seq x y z
N MET A 1 28.19 -1.01 25.41
CA MET A 1 26.78 -1.24 25.76
C MET A 1 25.92 -0.90 24.55
N PRO A 2 24.89 -1.68 24.22
CA PRO A 2 23.95 -1.31 23.16
C PRO A 2 23.14 -0.08 23.57
N ILE A 3 22.85 0.80 22.61
CA ILE A 3 22.03 2.00 22.81
C ILE A 3 20.56 1.56 22.79
N ILE A 4 19.78 1.96 23.80
CA ILE A 4 18.33 1.73 23.83
C ILE A 4 17.67 2.56 22.73
N LEU A 5 16.86 1.91 21.89
CA LEU A 5 16.12 2.56 20.81
C LEU A 5 15.00 3.45 21.36
N LYS A 6 14.71 4.57 20.67
CA LYS A 6 13.60 5.46 21.03
C LYS A 6 12.27 4.84 20.61
N LEU A 7 11.34 4.68 21.56
CA LEU A 7 9.97 4.21 21.26
C LEU A 7 9.08 5.27 20.60
N THR A 8 9.48 6.55 20.61
CA THR A 8 8.80 7.59 19.83
C THR A 8 9.11 7.49 18.34
N LEU A 9 10.07 6.66 17.94
CA LEU A 9 10.31 6.33 16.53
C LEU A 9 9.32 5.25 16.11
N ASP A 10 8.53 5.53 15.08
CA ASP A 10 7.50 4.64 14.53
C ASP A 10 8.05 3.26 14.11
N TYR A 11 9.26 3.20 13.56
CA TYR A 11 9.95 1.94 13.26
C TYR A 11 10.12 1.08 14.51
N THR A 12 10.72 1.65 15.56
CA THR A 12 10.97 0.94 16.83
C THR A 12 9.66 0.52 17.47
N PHE A 13 8.67 1.42 17.47
CA PHE A 13 7.34 1.18 18.01
C PHE A 13 6.68 0.00 17.30
N LYS A 14 6.54 0.07 15.97
CA LYS A 14 5.91 -1.01 15.19
C LYS A 14 6.65 -2.33 15.39
N LYS A 15 7.99 -2.32 15.29
CA LYS A 15 8.80 -3.53 15.42
C LYS A 15 8.63 -4.19 16.79
N MET A 16 8.70 -3.41 17.87
CA MET A 16 8.55 -3.94 19.23
C MET A 16 7.16 -4.58 19.40
N PHE A 17 6.09 -3.88 19.04
CA PHE A 17 4.73 -4.34 19.30
C PHE A 17 4.20 -5.36 18.29
N SER A 18 4.75 -5.42 17.07
CA SER A 18 4.37 -6.45 16.11
C SER A 18 5.02 -7.80 16.41
N GLU A 19 6.21 -7.81 17.01
CA GLU A 19 6.93 -9.01 17.41
C GLU A 19 6.55 -9.51 18.82
N ASN A 20 6.03 -8.62 19.68
CA ASN A 20 5.68 -8.94 21.07
C ASN A 20 4.20 -8.57 21.36
N ILE A 21 3.30 -9.48 21.01
CA ILE A 21 1.84 -9.24 21.05
C ILE A 21 1.30 -9.09 22.47
N ASP A 22 1.90 -9.78 23.44
CA ASP A 22 1.60 -9.69 24.86
C ASP A 22 1.83 -8.28 25.41
N ILE A 23 2.97 -7.67 25.07
CA ILE A 23 3.28 -6.29 25.45
C ILE A 23 2.30 -5.31 24.78
N LEU A 24 1.91 -5.58 23.54
CA LEU A 24 0.90 -4.77 22.84
C LEU A 24 -0.47 -4.87 23.52
N ILE A 25 -0.90 -6.07 23.93
CA ILE A 25 -2.16 -6.26 24.66
C ILE A 25 -2.16 -5.44 25.95
N ASP A 26 -1.07 -5.52 26.73
CA ASP A 26 -0.93 -4.77 27.99
C ASP A 26 -0.98 -3.24 27.79
N LEU A 27 -0.27 -2.72 26.77
CA LEU A 27 -0.32 -1.30 26.41
C LEU A 27 -1.73 -0.86 26.02
N VAL A 28 -2.40 -1.64 25.16
CA VAL A 28 -3.73 -1.32 24.65
C VAL A 28 -4.75 -1.32 25.80
N ASN A 29 -4.69 -2.30 26.70
CA ASN A 29 -5.51 -2.34 27.91
C ASN A 29 -5.28 -1.12 28.81
N SER A 30 -4.01 -0.74 29.00
CA SER A 30 -3.63 0.41 29.84
C SER A 30 -4.10 1.76 29.28
N VAL A 31 -4.04 1.94 27.96
CA VAL A 31 -4.38 3.22 27.30
C VAL A 31 -5.89 3.37 27.05
N LEU A 32 -6.57 2.28 26.72
CA LEU A 32 -7.97 2.31 26.31
C LEU A 32 -8.94 1.91 27.43
N GLU A 33 -8.42 1.71 28.65
CA GLU A 33 -9.19 1.33 29.85
C GLU A 33 -10.16 0.18 29.58
N PHE A 34 -9.74 -0.77 28.74
CA PHE A 34 -10.62 -1.87 28.37
C PHE A 34 -10.84 -2.78 29.58
N PRO A 35 -12.07 -3.29 29.79
CA PRO A 35 -12.26 -4.42 30.67
C PRO A 35 -11.61 -5.62 29.97
N GLU A 36 -10.35 -5.86 30.32
CA GLU A 36 -9.46 -6.95 29.90
C GLU A 36 -9.70 -7.43 28.45
N LEU A 37 -9.07 -6.80 27.45
CA LEU A 37 -9.04 -7.39 26.11
C LEU A 37 -8.46 -8.81 26.20
N ALA A 38 -9.18 -9.77 25.64
CA ALA A 38 -8.75 -11.15 25.59
C ALA A 38 -7.60 -11.35 24.60
N LYS A 39 -7.69 -10.69 23.42
CA LYS A 39 -6.76 -10.94 22.30
C LYS A 39 -6.59 -9.70 21.43
N VAL A 40 -5.37 -9.48 20.95
CA VAL A 40 -5.04 -8.51 19.89
C VAL A 40 -4.32 -9.23 18.74
N LYS A 41 -4.58 -8.80 17.51
CA LYS A 41 -3.90 -9.28 16.29
C LYS A 41 -3.34 -8.12 15.49
N CYS A 42 -2.05 -8.19 15.15
CA CYS A 42 -1.42 -7.28 14.19
C CYS A 42 -1.83 -7.65 12.76
N LYS A 43 -2.43 -6.71 12.02
CA LYS A 43 -2.83 -6.91 10.62
C LYS A 43 -1.67 -6.78 9.64
N ASN A 44 -0.71 -5.92 9.96
CA ASN A 44 0.42 -5.60 9.09
C ASN A 44 1.76 -5.76 9.83
N PRO A 45 2.08 -6.96 10.36
CA PRO A 45 3.21 -7.14 11.27
C PRO A 45 4.57 -6.85 10.62
N GLN A 46 4.66 -6.92 9.29
CA GLN A 46 5.88 -6.70 8.53
C GLN A 46 6.14 -5.21 8.28
N ILE A 47 7.42 -4.85 8.27
CA ILE A 47 7.93 -3.55 7.80
C ILE A 47 8.65 -3.81 6.48
N LEU A 48 8.09 -3.30 5.38
CA LEU A 48 8.69 -3.42 4.07
C LEU A 48 9.78 -2.35 3.89
N ALA A 49 10.74 -2.59 3.00
CA ALA A 49 11.78 -1.60 2.70
C ALA A 49 11.18 -0.25 2.23
N GLU A 50 10.07 -0.30 1.49
CA GLU A 50 9.34 0.89 1.06
C GLU A 50 8.70 1.67 2.23
N ASP A 51 8.43 1.05 3.37
CA ASP A 51 7.82 1.71 4.54
C ASP A 51 8.78 2.68 5.22
N ILE A 52 10.09 2.44 5.12
CA ILE A 52 11.14 3.28 5.73
C ILE A 52 11.14 4.71 5.18
N HIS A 53 10.64 4.89 3.95
CA HIS A 53 10.57 6.18 3.28
C HIS A 53 9.19 6.84 3.37
N LYS A 54 8.21 6.17 3.99
CA LYS A 54 6.88 6.76 4.22
C LYS A 54 6.95 7.78 5.35
N LYS A 55 5.99 8.71 5.36
CA LYS A 55 5.89 9.73 6.41
C LYS A 55 5.70 9.11 7.79
N TYR A 56 5.01 7.96 7.85
CA TYR A 56 4.77 7.19 9.06
C TYR A 56 4.78 5.70 8.73
N ILE A 57 5.34 4.91 9.64
CA ILE A 57 5.21 3.47 9.70
C ILE A 57 4.01 3.14 10.61
N ILE A 58 2.93 2.62 10.02
CA ILE A 58 1.66 2.40 10.73
C ILE A 58 1.57 0.95 11.23
N LEU A 59 1.16 0.78 12.50
CA LEU A 59 0.79 -0.50 13.10
C LEU A 59 -0.74 -0.62 13.13
N ASP A 60 -1.28 -1.52 12.31
CA ASP A 60 -2.70 -1.83 12.24
C ASP A 60 -3.02 -3.01 13.15
N ILE A 61 -3.97 -2.84 14.06
CA ILE A 61 -4.35 -3.86 15.05
C ILE A 61 -5.84 -4.17 14.98
N MET A 62 -6.21 -5.39 15.36
CA MET A 62 -7.59 -5.78 15.68
C MET A 62 -7.63 -6.34 17.09
N ALA A 63 -8.56 -5.84 17.89
CA ALA A 63 -8.82 -6.34 19.25
C ALA A 63 -10.05 -7.24 19.25
N TYR A 64 -10.08 -8.22 20.16
CA TYR A 64 -11.15 -9.19 20.32
C TYR A 64 -11.46 -9.43 21.80
N ASP A 65 -12.73 -9.74 22.08
CA ASP A 65 -13.17 -10.18 23.42
C ASP A 65 -12.93 -11.68 23.63
N ASP A 66 -13.27 -12.18 24.82
CA ASP A 66 -13.11 -13.60 25.19
C ASP A 66 -13.93 -14.56 24.30
N PHE A 67 -14.92 -14.03 23.58
CA PHE A 67 -15.79 -14.78 22.67
C PHE A 67 -15.34 -14.67 21.21
N ASP A 68 -14.10 -14.22 20.96
CA ASP A 68 -13.52 -13.97 19.62
C ASP A 68 -14.34 -12.97 18.78
N ARG A 69 -15.16 -12.14 19.41
CA ARG A 69 -15.86 -11.05 18.73
C ARG A 69 -14.91 -9.87 18.63
N GLN A 70 -14.82 -9.28 17.45
CA GLN A 70 -14.01 -8.09 17.27
C GLN A 70 -14.51 -6.98 18.20
N TYR A 71 -13.62 -6.46 19.05
CA TYR A 71 -13.90 -5.29 19.87
C TYR A 71 -14.13 -4.11 18.93
N ASN A 72 -15.39 -3.73 18.82
CA ASN A 72 -15.83 -2.57 18.06
C ASN A 72 -16.58 -1.67 19.03
N ASN A 73 -15.81 -1.03 19.92
CA ASN A 73 -16.39 -0.09 20.85
C ASN A 73 -17.01 1.09 20.08
N GLU A 74 -17.88 1.83 20.76
CA GLU A 74 -18.62 2.94 20.16
C GLU A 74 -17.70 3.95 19.47
N TRP A 75 -16.50 4.20 20.01
CA TRP A 75 -15.50 5.08 19.39
C TRP A 75 -14.98 4.54 18.06
N LEU A 76 -14.67 3.24 17.96
CA LEU A 76 -14.19 2.65 16.71
C LEU A 76 -15.29 2.66 15.64
N TYR A 77 -16.54 2.43 16.03
CA TYR A 77 -17.68 2.55 15.12
C TYR A 77 -17.90 4.00 14.69
N PHE A 78 -17.83 4.96 15.62
CA PHE A 78 -17.92 6.40 15.34
C PHE A 78 -16.84 6.86 14.36
N LEU A 79 -15.56 6.57 14.63
CA LEU A 79 -14.43 7.01 13.79
C LEU A 79 -14.54 6.51 12.34
N LYS A 80 -15.13 5.32 12.13
CA LYS A 80 -15.33 4.76 10.80
C LYS A 80 -16.53 5.36 10.07
N ASN A 81 -17.60 5.69 10.80
CA ASN A 81 -18.90 5.95 10.18
C ASN A 81 -19.43 7.37 10.40
N ALA A 82 -18.78 8.21 11.24
CA ALA A 82 -19.30 9.53 11.62
C ALA A 82 -19.71 10.42 10.44
N HIS A 83 -19.02 10.31 9.29
CA HIS A 83 -19.34 11.04 8.07
C HIS A 83 -20.67 10.63 7.41
N ASN A 84 -21.21 9.46 7.76
CA ASN A 84 -22.49 8.92 7.30
C ASN A 84 -23.56 8.89 8.40
N GLU A 85 -23.22 9.28 9.63
CA GLU A 85 -24.14 9.20 10.76
C GLU A 85 -25.14 10.36 10.76
N LYS A 86 -26.39 10.04 11.11
CA LYS A 86 -27.42 11.04 11.39
C LYS A 86 -27.50 11.33 12.88
N GLU A 87 -27.93 12.54 13.23
CA GLU A 87 -28.04 12.96 14.63
C GLU A 87 -29.02 12.07 15.43
N GLU A 88 -30.05 11.54 14.78
CA GLU A 88 -31.00 10.57 15.33
C GLU A 88 -30.34 9.26 15.78
N ASN A 89 -29.30 8.80 15.07
CA ASN A 89 -28.58 7.56 15.40
C ASN A 89 -27.72 7.72 16.66
N MET A 90 -27.37 8.95 17.04
CA MET A 90 -26.54 9.21 18.22
C MET A 90 -27.23 8.74 19.51
N GLN A 91 -28.56 8.82 19.59
CA GLN A 91 -29.31 8.43 20.79
C GLN A 91 -29.51 6.92 20.91
N THR A 92 -29.44 6.17 19.81
CA THR A 92 -29.77 4.74 19.75
C THR A 92 -28.55 3.85 19.59
N SER A 93 -27.50 4.32 18.91
CA SER A 93 -26.31 3.52 18.56
C SER A 93 -25.09 3.84 19.42
N TYR A 94 -25.13 4.92 20.22
CA TYR A 94 -24.02 5.39 21.01
C TYR A 94 -24.50 5.78 22.42
N THR A 95 -23.98 5.13 23.46
CA THR A 95 -24.29 5.44 24.86
C THR A 95 -23.29 6.39 25.48
N ASN A 96 -22.09 6.53 24.90
CA ASN A 96 -21.01 7.37 25.43
C ASN A 96 -21.29 8.86 25.16
N PRO A 97 -21.47 9.69 26.21
CA PRO A 97 -21.79 11.12 26.06
C PRO A 97 -20.63 11.92 25.45
N VAL A 98 -19.39 11.46 25.56
CA VAL A 98 -18.23 12.11 24.94
C VAL A 98 -18.28 11.94 23.42
N ILE A 99 -18.77 10.81 22.91
CA ILE A 99 -18.97 10.61 21.47
C ILE A 99 -20.05 11.56 20.93
N HIS A 100 -21.13 11.80 21.69
CA HIS A 100 -22.15 12.78 21.30
C HIS A 100 -21.57 14.20 21.22
N LYS A 101 -20.72 14.57 22.18
CA LYS A 101 -19.99 15.85 22.14
C LYS A 101 -19.05 15.92 20.93
N ALA A 102 -18.34 14.83 20.62
CA ALA A 102 -17.45 14.76 19.46
C ALA A 102 -18.22 14.91 18.15
N PHE A 103 -19.36 14.25 17.98
CA PHE A 103 -20.24 14.40 16.81
C PHE A 103 -20.68 15.86 16.62
N LYS A 104 -21.19 16.50 17.69
CA LYS A 104 -21.59 17.93 17.63
C LYS A 104 -20.42 18.84 17.27
N THR A 105 -19.23 18.54 17.80
CA THR A 105 -18.00 19.28 17.49
C THR A 105 -17.62 19.12 16.02
N LEU A 106 -17.64 17.89 15.51
CA LEU A 106 -17.36 17.57 14.11
C LEU A 106 -18.35 18.28 13.18
N LYS A 107 -19.64 18.24 13.49
CA LYS A 107 -20.67 18.96 12.72
C LYS A 107 -20.38 20.46 12.63
N ARG A 108 -20.05 21.10 13.76
CA ARG A 108 -19.67 22.52 13.79
C ARG A 108 -18.39 22.81 12.97
N LEU A 109 -17.39 21.93 13.03
CA LEU A 109 -16.19 22.06 12.20
C LEU A 109 -16.51 21.93 10.70
N SER A 110 -17.45 21.04 10.34
CA SER A 110 -17.88 20.85 8.95
C SER A 110 -18.75 21.98 8.40
N GLU A 111 -19.38 22.76 9.28
CA GLU A 111 -20.10 23.99 8.93
C GLU A 111 -19.15 25.16 8.62
N ASP A 112 -17.92 25.12 9.14
CA ASP A 112 -16.88 26.11 8.84
C ASP A 112 -16.28 25.89 7.44
N GLU A 113 -16.42 26.91 6.57
CA GLU A 113 -16.03 26.81 5.16
C GLU A 113 -14.52 26.60 4.97
N GLU A 114 -13.70 27.35 5.71
CA GLU A 114 -12.24 27.23 5.62
C GLU A 114 -11.79 25.83 6.05
N THR A 115 -12.31 25.34 7.18
CA THR A 115 -12.02 23.98 7.67
C THR A 115 -12.42 22.92 6.66
N ARG A 116 -13.61 23.04 6.05
CA ARG A 116 -14.08 22.10 5.02
C ARG A 116 -13.18 22.12 3.78
N MET A 117 -12.83 23.29 3.27
CA MET A 117 -11.94 23.42 2.12
C MET A 117 -10.56 22.82 2.39
N LEU A 118 -9.99 23.05 3.57
CA LEU A 118 -8.69 22.47 3.96
C LEU A 118 -8.76 20.95 4.08
N ALA A 119 -9.86 20.41 4.61
CA ALA A 119 -10.07 18.97 4.69
C ALA A 119 -10.17 18.34 3.30
N GLU A 120 -10.99 18.90 2.40
CA GLU A 120 -11.13 18.43 1.01
C GLU A 120 -9.81 18.50 0.24
N ALA A 121 -9.09 19.62 0.34
CA ALA A 121 -7.78 19.77 -0.29
C ALA A 121 -6.78 18.71 0.22
N LYS A 122 -6.85 18.37 1.51
CA LYS A 122 -6.01 17.33 2.09
C LYS A 122 -6.35 15.94 1.58
N GLU A 123 -7.63 15.60 1.49
CA GLU A 123 -8.09 14.32 0.92
C GLU A 123 -7.67 14.19 -0.55
N MET A 124 -7.83 15.26 -1.34
CA MET A 124 -7.39 15.29 -2.73
C MET A 124 -5.89 15.13 -2.88
N ALA A 125 -5.09 15.79 -2.04
CA ALA A 125 -3.64 15.61 -2.06
C ALA A 125 -3.23 14.16 -1.75
N ILE A 126 -3.90 13.51 -0.79
CA ILE A 126 -3.65 12.10 -0.45
C ILE A 126 -4.05 11.19 -1.62
N PHE A 127 -5.22 11.41 -2.20
CA PHE A 127 -5.73 10.63 -3.33
C PHE A 127 -4.83 10.78 -4.56
N ASN A 128 -4.52 12.01 -4.98
CA ASN A 128 -3.66 12.28 -6.12
C ASN A 128 -2.28 11.64 -5.95
N LYS A 129 -1.67 11.77 -4.77
CA LYS A 129 -0.38 11.11 -4.49
C LYS A 129 -0.47 9.59 -4.65
N LYS A 130 -1.56 8.96 -4.18
CA LYS A 130 -1.77 7.51 -4.33
C LYS A 130 -1.93 7.11 -5.79
N ILE A 131 -2.66 7.91 -6.56
CA ILE A 131 -2.89 7.71 -7.99
C ILE A 131 -1.57 7.86 -8.77
N GLU A 132 -0.81 8.92 -8.53
CA GLU A 132 0.49 9.17 -9.14
C GLU A 132 1.47 8.03 -8.87
N LEU A 133 1.59 7.57 -7.62
CA LEU A 133 2.42 6.42 -7.27
C LEU A 133 1.95 5.14 -7.98
N GLY A 134 0.64 4.95 -8.11
CA GLY A 134 0.06 3.84 -8.87
C GLY A 134 0.45 3.87 -10.34
N TYR A 135 0.33 5.03 -11.00
CA TYR A 135 0.74 5.21 -12.40
C TYR A 135 2.24 5.03 -12.59
N ALA A 136 3.07 5.61 -11.72
CA ALA A 136 4.51 5.47 -11.79
C ALA A 136 4.95 4.01 -11.64
N ARG A 137 4.34 3.26 -10.69
CA ARG A 137 4.61 1.83 -10.51
C ARG A 137 4.19 1.02 -11.73
N LYS A 138 3.00 1.29 -12.27
CA LYS A 138 2.50 0.58 -13.47
C LYS A 138 3.41 0.83 -14.67
N ALA A 139 3.74 2.09 -14.95
CA ALA A 139 4.64 2.47 -16.03
C ALA A 139 6.03 1.82 -15.87
N GLY A 140 6.60 1.83 -14.66
CA GLY A 140 7.88 1.17 -14.39
C GLY A 140 7.85 -0.35 -14.55
N LEU A 141 6.74 -1.01 -14.20
CA LEU A 141 6.56 -2.44 -14.45
C LEU A 141 6.45 -2.74 -15.95
N GLU A 142 5.64 -1.98 -16.68
CA GLU A 142 5.48 -2.13 -18.13
C GLU A 142 6.82 -1.89 -18.85
N GLU A 143 7.53 -0.82 -18.51
CA GLU A 143 8.87 -0.51 -19.04
C GLU A 143 9.88 -1.64 -18.72
N GLY A 144 9.85 -2.16 -17.48
CA GLY A 144 10.70 -3.27 -17.06
C GLY A 144 10.42 -4.55 -17.85
N MET A 145 9.16 -4.88 -18.10
CA MET A 145 8.76 -6.03 -18.91
C MET A 145 9.20 -5.88 -20.37
N LEU A 146 9.04 -4.70 -20.96
CA LEU A 146 9.50 -4.42 -22.33
C LEU A 146 11.01 -4.55 -22.44
N LYS A 147 11.77 -3.85 -21.59
CA LYS A 147 13.25 -3.93 -21.57
C LYS A 147 13.75 -5.35 -21.37
N GLY A 148 13.10 -6.11 -20.48
CA GLY A 148 13.40 -7.52 -20.26
C GLY A 148 13.17 -8.38 -21.51
N ALA A 149 12.04 -8.19 -22.19
CA ALA A 149 11.75 -8.91 -23.43
C ALA A 149 12.70 -8.53 -24.58
N HIS A 150 13.02 -7.25 -24.74
CA HIS A 150 14.02 -6.79 -25.72
C HIS A 150 15.36 -7.46 -25.50
N ARG A 151 15.86 -7.43 -24.25
CA ARG A 151 17.13 -8.04 -23.87
C ARG A 151 17.11 -9.55 -24.15
N MET A 152 16.05 -10.24 -23.75
CA MET A 152 15.91 -11.68 -23.96
C MET A 152 15.97 -12.07 -25.44
N ILE A 153 15.28 -11.33 -26.32
CA ILE A 153 15.36 -11.59 -27.77
C ILE A 153 16.80 -11.44 -28.25
N VAL A 154 17.46 -10.33 -27.90
CA VAL A 154 18.85 -10.06 -28.35
C VAL A 154 19.83 -11.10 -27.80
N GLU A 155 19.67 -11.55 -26.56
CA GLU A 155 20.49 -12.61 -25.95
C GLU A 155 20.32 -13.94 -26.69
N VAL A 156 19.07 -14.37 -26.96
CA VAL A 156 18.80 -15.60 -27.71
C VAL A 156 19.36 -15.53 -29.14
N LEU A 157 19.20 -14.40 -29.82
CA LEU A 157 19.76 -14.21 -31.16
C LEU A 157 21.29 -14.23 -31.15
N ASN A 158 21.94 -13.62 -30.14
CA ASN A 158 23.39 -13.65 -30.00
C ASN A 158 23.91 -15.06 -29.75
N GLU A 159 23.24 -15.83 -28.90
CA GLU A 159 23.60 -17.22 -28.59
C GLU A 159 23.45 -18.12 -29.83
N ASN A 160 22.34 -17.96 -30.57
CA ASN A 160 22.04 -18.84 -31.70
C ASN A 160 22.80 -18.47 -32.98
N PHE A 161 23.05 -17.18 -33.22
CA PHE A 161 23.54 -16.69 -34.52
C PHE A 161 24.83 -15.87 -34.44
N GLY A 162 25.39 -15.66 -33.24
CA GLY A 162 26.53 -14.77 -33.02
C GLY A 162 26.12 -13.29 -33.00
N ASN A 163 27.10 -12.39 -33.09
CA ASN A 163 26.89 -10.96 -32.81
C ASN A 163 25.78 -10.33 -33.68
N VAL A 164 24.68 -9.94 -33.03
CA VAL A 164 23.54 -9.27 -33.68
C VAL A 164 23.95 -7.85 -34.10
N PRO A 165 23.74 -7.45 -35.37
CA PRO A 165 24.03 -6.10 -35.84
C PRO A 165 23.20 -5.03 -35.11
N ASP A 166 23.78 -3.85 -34.91
CA ASP A 166 23.13 -2.78 -34.14
C ASP A 166 21.85 -2.26 -34.80
N GLY A 167 21.73 -2.34 -36.13
CA GLY A 167 20.49 -2.02 -36.85
C GLY A 167 19.33 -2.98 -36.51
N VAL A 168 19.63 -4.25 -36.21
CA VAL A 168 18.63 -5.23 -35.74
C VAL A 168 18.26 -4.93 -34.29
N LYS A 169 19.25 -4.70 -33.42
CA LYS A 169 19.01 -4.32 -32.02
C LYS A 169 18.13 -3.09 -31.92
N THR A 170 18.43 -2.04 -32.70
CA THR A 170 17.67 -0.78 -32.68
C THR A 170 16.21 -0.98 -33.05
N ARG A 171 15.92 -1.81 -34.07
CA ARG A 171 14.54 -2.17 -34.43
C ARG A 171 13.84 -2.93 -33.31
N ILE A 172 14.51 -3.92 -32.69
CA ILE A 172 13.94 -4.65 -31.54
C ILE A 172 13.60 -3.70 -30.39
N TYR A 173 14.54 -2.84 -29.98
CA TYR A 173 14.35 -1.89 -28.88
C TYR A 173 13.30 -0.79 -29.17
N SER A 174 12.98 -0.55 -30.45
CA SER A 174 11.94 0.41 -30.85
C SER A 174 10.51 -0.13 -30.70
N ILE A 175 10.34 -1.44 -30.50
CA ILE A 175 9.03 -2.08 -30.34
C ILE A 175 8.55 -1.87 -28.90
N ASP A 176 7.47 -1.13 -28.73
CA ASP A 176 6.83 -0.85 -27.44
C ASP A 176 5.67 -1.81 -27.11
N ASN A 177 5.36 -2.73 -28.02
CA ASN A 177 4.27 -3.68 -27.87
C ASN A 177 4.75 -5.03 -27.32
N GLN A 178 4.30 -5.37 -26.12
CA GLN A 178 4.68 -6.61 -25.43
C GLN A 178 4.27 -7.88 -26.20
N SER A 179 3.11 -7.90 -26.86
CA SER A 179 2.65 -9.06 -27.64
C SER A 179 3.54 -9.31 -28.85
N THR A 180 3.95 -8.23 -29.54
CA THR A 180 4.91 -8.29 -30.64
C THR A 180 6.26 -8.82 -30.17
N LEU A 181 6.78 -8.32 -29.04
CA LEU A 181 8.04 -8.82 -28.47
C LEU A 181 7.93 -10.30 -28.06
N LYS A 182 6.81 -10.73 -27.50
CA LYS A 182 6.60 -12.13 -27.16
C LYS A 182 6.59 -13.01 -28.41
N ALA A 183 5.93 -12.58 -29.49
CA ALA A 183 5.95 -13.30 -30.75
C ALA A 183 7.36 -13.40 -31.33
N LEU A 184 8.10 -12.28 -31.35
CA LEU A 184 9.50 -12.24 -31.80
C LEU A 184 10.40 -13.13 -30.96
N LEU A 185 10.21 -13.18 -29.64
CA LEU A 185 10.95 -14.10 -28.78
C LEU A 185 10.72 -15.55 -29.21
N PHE A 186 9.48 -15.96 -29.50
CA PHE A 186 9.23 -17.30 -30.03
C PHE A 186 9.86 -17.53 -31.40
N GLU A 187 9.83 -16.56 -32.30
CA GLU A 187 10.46 -16.67 -33.62
C GLU A 187 12.00 -16.73 -33.54
N SER A 188 12.61 -16.14 -32.53
CA SER A 188 14.07 -16.23 -32.30
C SER A 188 14.56 -17.67 -32.03
N PHE A 189 13.69 -18.54 -31.48
CA PHE A 189 13.99 -19.96 -31.27
C PHE A 189 13.75 -20.84 -32.50
N LYS A 190 12.90 -20.40 -33.43
CA LYS A 190 12.54 -21.18 -34.64
C LYS A 190 13.38 -20.83 -35.86
N SER A 191 13.89 -19.60 -35.90
CA SER A 191 14.65 -19.08 -37.02
C SER A 191 15.93 -19.90 -37.23
N LYS A 192 16.29 -20.16 -38.49
CA LYS A 192 17.50 -20.94 -38.83
C LYS A 192 18.76 -20.08 -38.85
N ASP A 193 18.58 -18.81 -39.17
CA ASP A 193 19.60 -17.79 -39.25
C ASP A 193 18.99 -16.40 -38.99
N LEU A 194 19.83 -15.38 -38.82
CA LEU A 194 19.40 -14.02 -38.55
C LEU A 194 18.56 -13.42 -39.69
N LYS A 195 18.85 -13.74 -40.96
CA LYS A 195 18.08 -13.24 -42.11
C LYS A 195 16.65 -13.78 -42.11
N SER A 196 16.44 -15.01 -41.64
CA SER A 196 15.10 -15.60 -41.50
C SER A 196 14.31 -14.93 -40.37
N PHE A 197 14.96 -14.63 -39.24
CA PHE A 197 14.36 -13.89 -38.13
C PHE A 197 13.92 -12.48 -38.53
N GLU A 198 14.79 -11.75 -39.22
CA GLU A 198 14.54 -10.35 -39.62
C GLU A 198 13.31 -10.17 -40.54
N LYS A 199 12.75 -11.25 -41.11
CA LYS A 199 11.48 -11.18 -41.86
C LYS A 199 10.26 -10.98 -40.97
N HIS A 200 10.39 -11.26 -39.68
CA HIS A 200 9.33 -11.13 -38.68
C HIS A 200 9.46 -9.84 -37.85
N LEU A 201 10.56 -9.09 -38.03
CA LEU A 201 10.95 -7.90 -37.28
C LEU A 201 10.58 -6.62 -38.05
#